data_AF-A0A098EEF9-F1
#
_entry.id   AF-A0A098EEF9-F1
#
_cell.length_a   1.000
_cell.length_b   1.000
_cell.length_c   1.000
_cell.angle_alpha   90.00
_cell.angle_beta   90.00
_cell.angle_gamma   90.00
#
_symmetry.space_group_name_H-M   'P 1'
#
loop_
_entity.id
_entity.type
_entity.pdbx_description
1 polymer ?
#
loop_
_entity_poly.entity_id
_entity_poly.type
_entity_poly.pdbx_seq_one_letter_code
_entity_poly.pdbx_strand_id
1 'polypeptide(L)'
;MRERLLEYITELKTQIVFVLKKELEALSVCDIQRFKALQDIEGKLLLLLSKASKKVKKDATIVRDSDYNTVEKLTTVCIEFDRCLAMKHDALSSLQNSAAGVLLNE
;
A
#
# COMPACT_ATOMS: atom_id res chain seq x y z
N MET A 1 -14.04 7.98 18.87
CA MET A 1 -14.28 7.74 17.42
C MET A 1 -13.13 8.25 16.54
N ARG A 2 -12.35 9.26 16.96
CA ARG A 2 -11.22 9.83 16.18
C ARG A 2 -9.97 8.93 16.12
N GLU A 3 -9.54 8.35 17.25
CA GLU A 3 -8.39 7.43 17.31
C GLU A 3 -8.56 6.22 16.38
N ARG A 4 -9.78 5.67 16.32
CA ARG A 4 -10.14 4.57 15.41
C ARG A 4 -9.88 4.87 13.93
N LEU A 5 -9.82 6.14 13.53
CA LEU A 5 -9.53 6.50 12.14
C LEU A 5 -8.04 6.32 11.80
N LEU A 6 -7.13 6.68 12.72
CA LEU A 6 -5.70 6.46 12.50
C LEU A 6 -5.38 4.97 12.59
N GLU A 7 -5.96 4.25 13.53
CA GLU A 7 -5.86 2.78 13.61
C GLU A 7 -6.36 2.11 12.32
N TYR A 8 -7.49 2.57 11.79
CA TYR A 8 -8.02 2.06 10.51
C TYR A 8 -7.09 2.37 9.32
N ILE A 9 -6.46 3.54 9.30
CA ILE A 9 -5.45 3.88 8.28
C ILE A 9 -4.20 3.00 8.42
N THR A 10 -3.74 2.76 9.65
CA THR A 10 -2.61 1.88 9.95
C THR A 10 -2.90 0.46 9.48
N GLU A 11 -4.10 -0.06 9.75
CA GLU A 11 -4.54 -1.37 9.29
C GLU A 11 -4.58 -1.45 7.76
N LEU A 12 -5.20 -0.47 7.09
CA LEU A 12 -5.25 -0.41 5.63
C LEU A 12 -3.85 -0.39 5.01
N LYS A 13 -2.93 0.42 5.53
CA LYS A 13 -1.55 0.47 5.03
C LYS A 13 -0.81 -0.85 5.29
N THR A 14 -1.05 -1.52 6.42
CA THR A 14 -0.48 -2.83 6.73
C THR A 14 -0.95 -3.90 5.75
N GLN A 15 -2.24 -3.92 5.42
CA GLN A 15 -2.80 -4.80 4.40
C GLN A 15 -2.23 -4.51 3.01
N ILE A 16 -2.07 -3.23 2.64
CA ILE A 16 -1.46 -2.88 1.36
C ILE A 16 0.02 -3.31 1.31
N VAL A 17 0.80 -3.10 2.38
CA VAL A 17 2.18 -3.61 2.49
C VAL A 17 2.22 -5.12 2.26
N PHE A 18 1.30 -5.87 2.86
CA PHE A 18 1.22 -7.31 2.63
C PHE A 18 0.93 -7.65 1.17
N VAL A 19 -0.04 -6.97 0.54
CA VAL A 19 -0.36 -7.18 -0.88
C VAL A 19 0.83 -6.86 -1.77
N LEU A 20 1.51 -5.72 -1.56
CA LEU A 20 2.72 -5.33 -2.31
C LEU A 20 3.82 -6.38 -2.21
N LYS A 21 4.05 -6.96 -1.02
CA LYS A 21 5.01 -8.06 -0.84
C LYS A 21 4.59 -9.30 -1.64
N LYS A 22 3.30 -9.64 -1.66
CA LYS A 22 2.79 -10.78 -2.45
C LYS A 22 2.84 -10.53 -3.96
N GLU A 23 2.68 -9.30 -4.39
CA GLU A 23 2.87 -8.92 -5.78
C GLU A 23 4.32 -9.07 -6.21
N LEU A 24 5.28 -8.61 -5.39
CA LEU A 24 6.70 -8.80 -5.63
C LEU A 24 7.08 -10.29 -5.70
N GLU A 25 6.52 -11.12 -4.80
CA GLU A 25 6.66 -12.58 -4.86
C GLU A 25 6.09 -13.17 -6.15
N ALA A 26 4.93 -12.68 -6.63
CA ALA A 26 4.35 -13.15 -7.88
C ALA A 26 5.19 -12.74 -9.10
N LEU A 27 5.72 -11.51 -9.11
CA LEU A 27 6.61 -11.02 -10.16
C LEU A 27 7.92 -11.83 -10.23
N SER A 28 8.51 -12.23 -9.10
CA SER A 28 9.78 -12.96 -9.10
C SER A 28 9.67 -14.36 -9.70
N VAL A 29 8.47 -14.94 -9.73
CA VAL A 29 8.17 -16.24 -10.35
C VAL A 29 7.38 -16.11 -11.66
N CYS A 30 7.27 -14.90 -12.21
CA CYS A 30 6.52 -14.59 -13.44
C CYS A 30 5.04 -15.05 -13.40
N ASP A 31 4.41 -15.10 -12.22
CA ASP A 31 2.99 -15.43 -12.07
C ASP A 31 2.12 -14.18 -12.30
N ILE A 32 1.93 -13.86 -13.59
CA ILE A 32 1.23 -12.63 -14.01
C ILE A 32 -0.26 -12.66 -13.63
N GLN A 33 -0.90 -13.83 -13.62
CA GLN A 33 -2.30 -13.94 -13.23
C GLN A 33 -2.50 -13.60 -11.76
N ARG A 34 -1.67 -14.15 -10.88
CA ARG A 34 -1.70 -13.82 -9.45
C ARG A 34 -1.33 -12.37 -9.21
N PHE A 35 -0.33 -11.83 -9.92
CA PHE A 35 0.03 -10.43 -9.83
C PHE A 35 -1.15 -9.51 -10.15
N LYS A 36 -1.86 -9.72 -11.28
CA LYS A 36 -3.04 -8.94 -11.65
C LYS A 36 -4.17 -9.05 -10.63
N ALA A 37 -4.46 -10.26 -10.13
CA ALA A 37 -5.47 -10.45 -9.09
C ALA A 37 -5.13 -9.70 -7.79
N LEU A 38 -3.85 -9.62 -7.43
CA LEU A 38 -3.39 -8.85 -6.27
C LEU A 38 -3.49 -7.33 -6.52
N GLN A 39 -3.20 -6.85 -7.74
CA GLN A 39 -3.38 -5.44 -8.10
C GLN A 39 -4.84 -4.98 -7.98
N ASP A 40 -5.81 -5.83 -8.32
CA ASP A 40 -7.23 -5.52 -8.12
C ASP A 40 -7.58 -5.33 -6.63
N ILE A 41 -6.96 -6.12 -5.75
CA ILE A 41 -7.13 -6.01 -4.30
C ILE A 41 -6.44 -4.73 -3.80
N GLU A 42 -5.19 -4.49 -4.22
CA GLU A 42 -4.43 -3.27 -3.93
C GLU A 42 -5.25 -2.02 -4.29
N GLY A 43 -5.82 -1.96 -5.50
CA GLY A 43 -6.63 -0.82 -5.96
C GLY A 43 -7.84 -0.55 -5.06
N LYS A 44 -8.53 -1.59 -4.59
CA LYS A 44 -9.66 -1.46 -3.65
C LYS A 44 -9.18 -0.92 -2.29
N LEU A 45 -8.07 -1.43 -1.78
CA LEU A 45 -7.49 -0.97 -0.51
C LEU A 45 -7.01 0.48 -0.59
N LEU A 46 -6.36 0.88 -1.70
CA LEU A 46 -5.94 2.25 -1.95
C LEU A 46 -7.14 3.21 -2.02
N LEU A 47 -8.26 2.78 -2.60
CA LEU A 47 -9.49 3.57 -2.60
C LEU A 47 -10.04 3.79 -1.19
N LEU A 48 -10.04 2.74 -0.35
CA LEU A 48 -10.45 2.85 1.06
C LEU A 48 -9.51 3.77 1.85
N LEU A 49 -8.20 3.63 1.65
CA LEU A 49 -7.18 4.45 2.27
C LEU A 49 -7.31 5.93 1.88
N SER A 50 -7.59 6.21 0.61
CA SER A 50 -7.84 7.56 0.11
C SER A 50 -9.07 8.20 0.78
N LYS A 51 -10.17 7.44 0.92
CA LYS A 51 -11.38 7.90 1.62
C LYS A 51 -11.11 8.18 3.10
N ALA A 52 -10.36 7.32 3.79
CA ALA A 52 -10.01 7.50 5.20
C ALA A 52 -9.06 8.69 5.40
N SER A 53 -8.00 8.79 4.59
CA SER A 53 -7.02 9.87 4.63
C SER A 53 -7.64 11.24 4.37
N LYS A 54 -8.65 11.33 3.48
CA LYS A 54 -9.41 12.57 3.25
C LYS A 54 -10.14 13.05 4.50
N LYS A 55 -10.57 12.15 5.39
CA LYS A 55 -11.21 12.52 6.66
C LYS A 55 -10.20 13.12 7.64
N VAL A 56 -9.00 12.52 7.73
CA VAL A 56 -7.90 13.08 8.55
C VAL A 56 -7.46 14.44 8.05
N LYS A 57 -7.29 14.61 6.73
CA LYS A 57 -6.89 15.90 6.13
C LYS A 57 -7.89 17.03 6.38
N LYS A 58 -9.18 16.70 6.56
CA LYS A 58 -10.23 17.68 6.87
C LYS A 58 -10.25 18.09 8.34
N ASP A 59 -9.61 17.34 9.22
CA ASP A 59 -9.58 17.58 10.65
C ASP A 59 -8.21 17.21 11.24
N ALA A 60 -7.31 18.19 11.26
CA ALA A 60 -5.95 18.03 11.79
C ALA A 60 -5.93 17.72 13.30
N THR A 61 -7.04 17.97 14.03
CA THR A 61 -7.13 17.63 15.46
C THR A 61 -7.07 16.13 15.68
N ILE A 62 -7.42 15.32 14.67
CA ILE A 62 -7.35 13.85 14.74
C ILE A 62 -5.92 13.39 15.01
N VAL A 63 -4.91 14.00 14.36
CA VAL A 63 -3.50 13.64 14.60
C VAL A 63 -3.01 14.23 15.91
N ARG A 64 -3.32 15.51 16.17
CA ARG A 64 -2.85 16.23 17.36
C ARG A 64 -3.34 15.61 18.67
N ASP A 65 -4.58 15.13 18.68
CA ASP A 65 -5.23 14.61 19.87
C ASP A 65 -5.04 13.08 20.03
N SER A 66 -4.33 12.42 19.10
CA SER A 66 -4.02 10.99 19.19
C SER A 66 -2.82 10.71 20.08
N ASP A 67 -2.81 9.55 20.73
CA ASP A 67 -1.69 9.13 21.56
C ASP A 67 -0.42 8.83 20.74
N TYR A 68 0.73 8.98 21.39
CA TYR A 68 2.04 8.77 20.79
C TYR A 68 2.18 7.39 20.13
N ASN A 69 1.68 6.33 20.77
CA ASN A 69 1.85 4.95 20.28
C ASN A 69 1.03 4.69 19.01
N THR A 70 -0.16 5.30 18.88
CA THR A 70 -0.93 5.27 17.62
C THR A 70 -0.17 5.98 16.48
N VAL A 71 0.42 7.15 16.76
CA VAL A 71 1.19 7.92 15.77
C VAL A 71 2.48 7.20 15.39
N GLU A 72 3.18 6.60 16.35
CA GLU A 72 4.41 5.84 16.14
C GLU A 72 4.15 4.62 15.25
N LYS A 73 3.13 3.81 15.56
CA LYS A 73 2.73 2.66 14.72
C LYS A 73 2.39 3.08 13.29
N LEU A 74 1.61 4.15 13.13
CA LEU A 74 1.27 4.68 11.82
C LEU A 74 2.54 5.11 11.06
N THR A 75 3.49 5.74 11.76
CA THR A 75 4.76 6.18 11.17
C THR A 75 5.59 4.99 10.69
N THR A 76 5.75 3.95 11.51
CA THR A 76 6.44 2.71 11.14
C THR A 76 5.83 2.07 9.90
N VAL A 77 4.50 1.96 9.87
CA VAL A 77 3.79 1.37 8.73
C VAL A 77 3.90 2.25 7.49
N CYS A 78 3.91 3.58 7.62
CA CYS A 78 4.16 4.48 6.49
C CYS A 78 5.55 4.27 5.87
N ILE A 79 6.59 4.15 6.70
CA ILE A 79 7.96 3.90 6.21
C ILE A 79 8.02 2.59 5.42
N GLU A 80 7.42 1.52 5.94
CA GLU A 80 7.42 0.22 5.26
C GLU A 80 6.57 0.24 3.98
N PHE A 81 5.47 0.98 3.98
CA PHE A 81 4.64 1.21 2.80
C PHE A 81 5.42 1.89 1.68
N ASP A 82 6.12 2.99 1.99
CA ASP A 82 6.91 3.73 1.01
C ASP A 82 8.06 2.87 0.45
N ARG A 83 8.70 2.08 1.32
CA ARG A 83 9.73 1.11 0.92
C ARG A 83 9.17 0.06 -0.06
N CYS A 84 8.01 -0.53 0.25
CA CYS A 84 7.40 -1.54 -0.62
C CYS A 84 6.99 -0.97 -1.98
N LEU A 85 6.48 0.27 -2.01
CA LEU A 85 6.16 0.95 -3.26
C LEU A 85 7.39 1.19 -4.13
N ALA A 86 8.50 1.66 -3.52
CA ALA A 86 9.76 1.84 -4.24
C ALA A 86 10.24 0.50 -4.86
N MET A 87 10.24 -0.57 -4.07
CA MET A 87 10.63 -1.90 -4.55
C MET A 87 9.74 -2.40 -5.71
N LYS A 88 8.42 -2.21 -5.61
CA LYS A 88 7.49 -2.57 -6.69
C LYS A 88 7.74 -1.76 -7.96
N HIS A 89 7.96 -0.45 -7.81
CA HIS A 89 8.29 0.42 -8.94
C HIS A 89 9.57 -0.02 -9.65
N ASP A 90 10.62 -0.34 -8.89
CA ASP A 90 11.90 -0.82 -9.43
C ASP A 90 11.75 -2.17 -10.15
N ALA A 91 10.97 -3.09 -9.56
CA ALA A 91 10.67 -4.39 -10.17
C ALA A 91 9.92 -4.23 -11.50
N LEU A 92 8.88 -3.39 -11.53
CA LEU A 92 8.11 -3.13 -12.74
C LEU A 92 8.94 -2.44 -13.82
N SER A 93 9.75 -1.45 -13.45
CA SER A 93 10.66 -0.76 -14.38
C SER A 93 11.67 -1.75 -14.98
N SER A 94 12.21 -2.66 -14.18
CA SER A 94 13.12 -3.70 -14.64
C SER A 94 12.45 -4.69 -15.59
N LEU A 95 11.20 -5.08 -15.31
CA LEU A 95 10.39 -5.96 -16.16
C LEU A 95 10.01 -5.31 -17.49
N GLN A 96 9.64 -4.03 -17.50
CA GLN A 96 9.31 -3.28 -18.72
C GLN A 96 10.51 -3.14 -19.66
N ASN A 97 11.72 -3.06 -19.11
CA ASN A 97 12.96 -3.04 -19.88
C ASN A 97 13.41 -4.44 -20.36
N SER A 98 12.61 -5.49 -20.12
CA SER A 98 12.87 -6.88 -20.50
C SER A 98 11.82 -7.42 -21.48
N ALA A 99 12.11 -8.53 -22.16
CA ALA A 99 11.19 -9.19 -23.09
C ALA A 99 9.86 -9.65 -22.43
N ALA A 100 9.80 -9.73 -21.09
CA ALA A 100 8.60 -10.08 -20.34
C ALA A 100 7.58 -8.93 -20.21
N GLY A 101 7.95 -7.69 -20.59
CA GLY A 101 7.06 -6.52 -20.53
C GLY A 101 5.82 -6.61 -21.42
N VAL A 102 5.80 -7.51 -22.41
CA VAL A 102 4.65 -7.72 -23.31
C VAL A 102 3.44 -8.30 -22.55
N LEU A 103 3.66 -9.17 -21.55
CA LEU A 103 2.60 -9.88 -20.82
C LEU A 103 1.88 -9.02 -19.77
N LEU A 104 2.46 -7.88 -19.38
CA LEU A 104 1.88 -6.95 -18.40
C LEU A 104 0.89 -5.96 -19.04
N ASN A 105 0.97 -5.75 -20.36
CA ASN A 105 0.19 -4.74 -21.09
C ASN A 105 -1.02 -5.31 -21.87
N GLU A 106 -1.17 -6.64 -21.91
CA GLU A 106 -2.35 -7.36 -22.42
C GLU A 106 -3.39 -7.59 -21.31
#